data_AF-A0A2Z3JN97-F1
#
_entry.id   AF-A0A2Z3JN97-F1
#
_cell.length_a   1.000
_cell.length_b   1.000
_cell.length_c   1.000
_cell.angle_alpha   90.00
_cell.angle_beta   90.00
_cell.angle_gamma   90.00
#
_symmetry.space_group_name_H-M   'P 1'
#
loop_
_entity.id
_entity.type
_entity.pdbx_description
1 polymer ?
#
loop_
_entity_poly.entity_id
_entity_poly.type
_entity_poly.pdbx_seq_one_letter_code
_entity_poly.pdbx_strand_id
1 'polypeptide(L)'
;MTDQDRDSVWRGRLAEDPHLQQVFDELLDTSAEFRRQLEQFVSFWPIFEVRDIRRRYPQYRQDRTPETRAQLIPELRARGINHDPQNWNSGDEVNWRATIFALARVRNNLFHGDKAADDLVDQGIVHAALHTLVLFMRATPLLRHPEQY
;
A
#
# COMPACT_ATOMS: atom_id res chain seq x y z
N MET A 1 -8.97 -23.97 -4.31
CA MET A 1 -8.32 -22.82 -3.64
C MET A 1 -7.32 -22.25 -4.62
N THR A 2 -7.62 -21.05 -5.13
CA THR A 2 -6.80 -20.37 -6.13
C THR A 2 -5.60 -19.68 -5.47
N ASP A 3 -4.59 -19.28 -6.23
CA ASP A 3 -3.46 -18.50 -5.69
C ASP A 3 -3.91 -17.17 -5.07
N GLN A 4 -5.00 -16.56 -5.55
CA GLN A 4 -5.61 -15.36 -4.96
C GLN A 4 -6.16 -15.61 -3.55
N ASP A 5 -6.76 -16.80 -3.31
CA ASP A 5 -7.26 -17.17 -1.99
C ASP A 5 -6.10 -17.32 -0.99
N ARG A 6 -4.97 -17.90 -1.44
CA ARG A 6 -3.76 -18.03 -0.63
C ARG A 6 -3.14 -16.67 -0.29
N ASP A 7 -3.04 -15.78 -1.26
CA ASP A 7 -2.49 -14.43 -1.06
C ASP A 7 -3.32 -13.62 -0.04
N SER A 8 -4.66 -13.73 -0.10
CA SER A 8 -5.52 -13.05 0.88
C SER A 8 -5.34 -13.60 2.29
N VAL A 9 -5.18 -14.92 2.44
CA VAL A 9 -4.90 -15.57 3.73
C VAL A 9 -3.55 -15.15 4.28
N TRP A 10 -2.50 -15.16 3.47
CA TRP A 10 -1.16 -14.75 3.89
C TRP A 10 -1.10 -13.28 4.27
N ARG A 11 -1.76 -12.40 3.51
CA ARG A 11 -1.88 -10.99 3.88
C ARG A 11 -2.57 -10.81 5.22
N GLY A 12 -3.66 -11.53 5.47
CA GLY A 12 -4.36 -11.50 6.76
C GLY A 12 -3.46 -11.92 7.92
N ARG A 13 -2.75 -13.04 7.76
CA ARG A 13 -1.79 -13.53 8.76
C ARG A 13 -0.66 -12.55 9.03
N LEU A 14 -0.05 -12.00 7.99
CA LEU A 14 1.02 -11.01 8.14
C LEU A 14 0.51 -9.75 8.85
N ALA A 15 -0.71 -9.30 8.53
CA ALA A 15 -1.30 -8.12 9.14
C ALA A 15 -1.65 -8.28 10.62
N GLU A 16 -1.80 -9.51 11.09
CA GLU A 16 -2.17 -9.85 12.47
C GLU A 16 -0.99 -10.41 13.27
N ASP A 17 0.21 -10.44 12.68
CA ASP A 17 1.43 -10.89 13.34
C ASP A 17 1.91 -9.83 14.36
N PRO A 18 1.89 -10.13 15.67
CA PRO A 18 2.28 -9.17 16.71
C PRO A 18 3.77 -8.80 16.66
N HIS A 19 4.62 -9.71 16.17
CA HIS A 19 6.06 -9.45 16.05
C HIS A 19 6.33 -8.44 14.93
N LEU A 20 5.65 -8.58 13.78
CA LEU A 20 5.77 -7.61 12.69
C LEU A 20 5.22 -6.23 13.08
N GLN A 21 4.12 -6.18 13.83
CA GLN A 21 3.60 -4.93 14.41
C GLN A 21 4.64 -4.30 15.35
N GLN A 22 5.24 -5.08 16.25
CA GLN A 22 6.27 -4.57 17.16
C GLN A 22 7.48 -4.00 16.40
N VAL A 23 8.02 -4.73 15.41
CA VAL A 23 9.15 -4.25 14.60
C VAL A 23 8.76 -2.97 13.84
N PHE A 24 7.52 -2.87 13.38
CA PHE A 24 7.02 -1.69 12.69
C PHE A 24 6.97 -0.47 13.63
N ASP A 25 6.44 -0.64 14.84
CA ASP A 25 6.35 0.42 15.85
C ASP A 25 7.73 0.86 16.33
N GLU A 26 8.64 -0.09 16.58
CA GLU A 26 10.04 0.20 16.91
C GLU A 26 10.72 1.01 15.81
N LEU A 27 10.50 0.67 14.54
CA LEU A 27 11.05 1.42 13.41
C LEU A 27 10.44 2.81 13.28
N LEU A 28 9.12 2.92 13.49
CA LEU A 28 8.41 4.19 13.52
C LEU A 28 9.00 5.13 14.54
N ASP A 29 9.39 4.63 15.71
CA ASP A 29 9.96 5.42 16.80
C ASP A 29 11.44 5.74 16.60
N THR A 30 12.23 4.78 16.12
CA THR A 30 13.70 4.86 16.13
C THR A 30 14.31 5.32 14.81
N SER A 31 13.62 5.17 13.67
CA SER A 31 14.17 5.46 12.35
C SER A 31 13.47 6.63 11.67
N ALA A 32 14.12 7.81 11.69
CA ALA A 32 13.64 8.99 10.98
C ALA A 32 13.54 8.78 9.46
N GLU A 33 14.42 7.95 8.90
CA GLU A 33 14.36 7.59 7.47
C GLU A 33 13.10 6.77 7.17
N PHE A 34 12.82 5.74 7.98
CA PHE A 34 11.62 4.92 7.82
C PHE A 34 10.36 5.77 7.94
N ARG A 35 10.28 6.61 8.99
CA ARG A 35 9.15 7.50 9.22
C ARG A 35 8.89 8.40 8.01
N ARG A 36 9.92 9.06 7.47
CA ARG A 36 9.80 9.91 6.28
C ARG A 36 9.30 9.14 5.05
N GLN A 37 9.82 7.94 4.81
CA GLN A 37 9.37 7.11 3.68
C GLN A 37 7.94 6.62 3.85
N LEU A 38 7.57 6.23 5.06
CA LEU A 38 6.23 5.81 5.40
C LEU A 38 5.22 6.97 5.28
N GLU A 39 5.56 8.17 5.75
CA GLU A 39 4.74 9.38 5.57
C GLU A 39 4.49 9.69 4.09
N GLN A 40 5.55 9.58 3.27
CA GLN A 40 5.41 9.73 1.81
C GLN A 40 4.48 8.66 1.25
N PHE A 41 4.58 7.41 1.70
CA PHE A 41 3.71 6.35 1.23
C PHE A 41 2.24 6.55 1.67
N VAL A 42 2.02 6.95 2.92
CA VAL A 42 0.71 7.25 3.52
C VAL A 42 0.03 8.42 2.82
N SER A 43 0.78 9.40 2.29
CA SER A 43 0.23 10.51 1.50
C SER A 43 -0.55 10.04 0.25
N PHE A 44 -0.29 8.82 -0.22
CA PHE A 44 -1.02 8.21 -1.32
C PHE A 44 -2.22 7.37 -0.88
N TRP A 45 -2.51 7.24 0.41
CA TRP A 45 -3.63 6.44 0.87
C TRP A 45 -4.95 7.24 0.78
N PRO A 46 -6.07 6.60 0.44
CA PRO A 46 -6.23 5.19 0.07
C PRO A 46 -5.73 4.89 -1.35
N ILE A 47 -5.29 3.66 -1.61
CA ILE A 47 -4.86 3.17 -2.92
C ILE A 47 -5.99 2.36 -3.53
N PHE A 48 -6.55 2.83 -4.64
CA PHE A 48 -7.69 2.18 -5.29
C PHE A 48 -7.27 1.07 -6.26
N GLU A 49 -8.16 0.10 -6.45
CA GLU A 49 -7.99 -0.99 -7.41
C GLU A 49 -8.13 -0.49 -8.85
N VAL A 50 -7.05 -0.53 -9.62
CA VAL A 50 -7.05 0.07 -10.97
C VAL A 50 -8.00 -0.65 -11.92
N ARG A 51 -8.13 -1.98 -11.80
CA ARG A 51 -9.08 -2.77 -12.60
C ARG A 51 -10.53 -2.32 -12.37
N ASP A 52 -10.89 -2.02 -11.12
CA ASP A 52 -12.24 -1.57 -10.78
C ASP A 52 -12.49 -0.13 -11.23
N ILE A 53 -11.49 0.75 -11.06
CA ILE A 53 -11.49 2.10 -11.64
C ILE A 53 -11.74 2.05 -13.14
N ARG A 54 -11.00 1.24 -13.89
CA ARG A 54 -11.17 1.17 -15.36
C ARG A 54 -12.57 0.74 -15.77
N ARG A 55 -13.15 -0.18 -15.01
CA ARG A 55 -14.50 -0.69 -15.29
C ARG A 55 -15.59 0.33 -14.98
N ARG A 56 -15.44 1.13 -13.92
CA ARG A 56 -16.51 1.97 -13.36
C ARG A 56 -16.29 3.48 -13.53
N TYR A 57 -15.06 3.88 -13.83
CA TYR A 57 -14.65 5.27 -14.05
C TYR A 57 -13.50 5.36 -15.09
N PRO A 58 -13.75 5.03 -16.36
CA PRO A 58 -12.72 5.03 -17.42
C PRO A 58 -11.97 6.36 -17.60
N GLN A 59 -12.64 7.49 -17.32
CA GLN A 59 -12.08 8.84 -17.42
C GLN A 59 -11.09 9.19 -16.31
N TYR A 60 -10.98 8.36 -15.25
CA TYR A 60 -10.09 8.61 -14.10
C TYR A 60 -8.67 9.01 -14.48
N ARG A 61 -8.08 8.37 -15.50
CA ARG A 61 -6.70 8.65 -15.91
C ARG A 61 -6.52 10.07 -16.47
N GLN A 62 -7.56 10.64 -17.07
CA GLN A 62 -7.55 12.00 -17.61
C GLN A 62 -7.78 13.02 -16.49
N ASP A 63 -8.66 12.67 -15.54
CA ASP A 63 -9.03 13.55 -14.43
C ASP A 63 -7.98 13.60 -13.31
N ARG A 64 -7.12 12.57 -13.26
CA ARG A 64 -6.11 12.39 -12.22
C ARG A 64 -4.82 13.12 -12.56
N THR A 65 -4.54 14.16 -11.78
CA THR A 65 -3.22 14.77 -11.60
C THR A 65 -2.80 14.63 -10.14
N PRO A 66 -1.52 14.89 -9.78
CA PRO A 66 -1.11 14.94 -8.38
C PRO A 66 -1.98 15.88 -7.53
N GLU A 67 -2.43 16.99 -8.10
CA GLU A 67 -3.19 18.05 -7.43
C GLU A 67 -4.69 17.69 -7.29
N THR A 68 -5.27 17.00 -8.27
CA THR A 68 -6.69 16.64 -8.26
C THR A 68 -6.98 15.36 -7.49
N ARG A 69 -5.97 14.51 -7.25
CA ARG A 69 -6.14 13.20 -6.62
C ARG A 69 -6.95 13.25 -5.33
N ALA A 70 -6.65 14.20 -4.44
CA ALA A 70 -7.35 14.35 -3.17
C ALA A 70 -8.85 14.63 -3.37
N GLN A 71 -9.20 15.38 -4.41
CA GLN A 71 -10.57 15.75 -4.77
C GLN A 71 -11.35 14.58 -5.38
N LEU A 72 -10.65 13.63 -6.01
CA LEU A 72 -11.24 12.42 -6.59
C LEU A 72 -11.52 11.31 -5.55
N ILE A 73 -10.89 11.34 -4.37
CA ILE A 73 -11.06 10.30 -3.34
C ILE A 73 -12.53 10.15 -2.91
N PRO A 74 -13.28 11.21 -2.54
CA PRO A 74 -14.69 11.09 -2.15
C PRO A 74 -15.54 10.48 -3.26
N GLU A 75 -15.26 10.85 -4.50
CA GLU A 75 -15.96 10.40 -5.68
C GLU A 75 -15.74 8.89 -5.95
N LEU A 76 -14.50 8.42 -5.84
CA LEU A 76 -14.15 7.01 -5.98
C LEU A 76 -14.77 6.17 -4.85
N ARG A 77 -14.79 6.69 -3.62
CA ARG A 77 -15.46 6.03 -2.49
C ARG A 77 -16.97 5.94 -2.72
N ALA A 78 -17.60 7.02 -3.18
CA ALA A 78 -19.05 7.04 -3.47
C ALA A 78 -19.43 6.04 -4.59
N ARG A 79 -18.53 5.82 -5.56
CA ARG A 79 -18.68 4.78 -6.60
C ARG A 79 -18.44 3.35 -6.09
N GLY A 80 -18.07 3.18 -4.82
CA GLY A 80 -17.74 1.88 -4.25
C GLY A 80 -16.53 1.23 -4.91
N ILE A 81 -15.56 2.03 -5.36
CA ILE A 81 -14.30 1.51 -5.91
C ILE A 81 -13.49 0.87 -4.78
N ASN A 82 -13.09 -0.37 -4.98
CA ASN A 82 -12.29 -1.10 -4.01
C ASN A 82 -10.94 -0.40 -3.75
N HIS A 83 -10.48 -0.37 -2.50
CA HIS A 83 -9.24 0.30 -2.12
C HIS A 83 -8.62 -0.30 -0.86
N ASP A 84 -7.36 0.02 -0.60
CA ASP A 84 -6.72 -0.27 0.68
C ASP A 84 -5.82 0.91 1.08
N PRO A 85 -5.67 1.20 2.39
CA PRO A 85 -6.38 0.56 3.49
C PRO A 85 -7.87 0.94 3.50
N GLN A 86 -8.71 0.00 3.92
CA GLN A 86 -10.14 0.24 4.15
C GLN A 86 -10.34 1.19 5.33
N ASN A 87 -11.38 2.02 5.28
CA ASN A 87 -11.75 2.98 6.33
C ASN A 87 -10.68 4.01 6.74
N TRP A 88 -9.56 4.10 5.99
CA TRP A 88 -8.51 5.08 6.25
C TRP A 88 -8.98 6.51 5.99
N ASN A 89 -8.77 7.41 6.96
CA ASN A 89 -8.94 8.85 6.85
C ASN A 89 -7.63 9.57 7.16
N SER A 90 -7.47 10.77 6.60
CA SER A 90 -6.32 11.63 6.92
C SER A 90 -6.37 12.01 8.40
N GLY A 91 -5.36 11.57 9.16
CA GLY A 91 -5.26 11.79 10.61
C GLY A 91 -5.40 10.50 11.44
N ASP A 92 -5.79 9.38 10.82
CA ASP A 92 -5.77 8.09 11.48
C ASP A 92 -4.33 7.69 11.85
N GLU A 93 -4.19 6.90 12.91
CA GLU A 93 -2.89 6.35 13.33
C GLU A 93 -2.39 5.32 12.31
N VAL A 94 -1.17 5.53 11.81
CA VAL A 94 -0.52 4.62 10.87
C VAL A 94 -0.05 3.38 11.63
N ASN A 95 -0.50 2.20 11.20
CA ASN A 95 -0.09 0.92 11.79
C ASN A 95 0.33 -0.10 10.72
N TRP A 96 0.90 -1.22 11.18
CA TRP A 96 1.39 -2.28 10.30
C TRP A 96 0.27 -2.86 9.43
N ARG A 97 -0.90 -3.12 10.01
CA ARG A 97 -2.06 -3.66 9.29
C ARG A 97 -2.44 -2.77 8.10
N ALA A 98 -2.63 -1.47 8.32
CA ALA A 98 -2.96 -0.56 7.23
C ALA A 98 -1.85 -0.55 6.15
N THR A 99 -0.59 -0.59 6.59
CA THR A 99 0.59 -0.58 5.72
C THR A 99 0.66 -1.81 4.82
N ILE A 100 0.53 -3.02 5.37
CA ILE A 100 0.64 -4.25 4.57
C ILE A 100 -0.53 -4.43 3.60
N PHE A 101 -1.73 -3.95 3.95
CA PHE A 101 -2.86 -3.94 3.03
C PHE A 101 -2.63 -2.97 1.87
N ALA A 102 -2.11 -1.77 2.14
CA ALA A 102 -1.74 -0.81 1.09
C ALA A 102 -0.62 -1.37 0.18
N LEU A 103 0.42 -1.98 0.75
CA LEU A 103 1.51 -2.63 0.00
C LEU A 103 0.98 -3.74 -0.91
N ALA A 104 0.11 -4.61 -0.39
CA ALA A 104 -0.52 -5.67 -1.17
C ALA A 104 -1.37 -5.10 -2.33
N ARG A 105 -2.06 -3.98 -2.12
CA ARG A 105 -2.82 -3.30 -3.18
C ARG A 105 -1.91 -2.75 -4.27
N VAL A 106 -0.78 -2.14 -3.90
CA VAL A 106 0.23 -1.69 -4.87
C VAL A 106 0.74 -2.86 -5.70
N ARG A 107 1.09 -3.97 -5.05
CA ARG A 107 1.51 -5.21 -5.72
C ARG A 107 0.46 -5.67 -6.73
N ASN A 108 -0.80 -5.80 -6.31
CA ASN A 108 -1.87 -6.27 -7.20
C ASN A 108 -2.08 -5.34 -8.39
N ASN A 109 -2.05 -4.02 -8.17
CA ASN A 109 -2.17 -3.04 -9.25
C ASN A 109 -0.97 -3.11 -10.25
N LEU A 110 0.23 -3.46 -9.78
CA LEU A 110 1.39 -3.70 -10.64
C LEU A 110 1.23 -4.98 -11.47
N PHE A 111 0.85 -6.09 -10.83
CA PHE A 111 0.71 -7.39 -11.51
C PHE A 111 -0.39 -7.42 -12.56
N HIS A 112 -1.41 -6.59 -12.42
CA HIS A 112 -2.46 -6.45 -13.43
C HIS A 112 -2.09 -5.53 -14.60
N GLY A 113 -0.83 -5.07 -14.68
CA GLY A 113 -0.28 -4.35 -15.84
C GLY A 113 -0.71 -2.88 -15.93
N ASP A 114 -1.21 -2.34 -14.82
CA ASP A 114 -2.09 -1.18 -14.87
C ASP A 114 -1.52 0.08 -14.26
N LYS A 115 -0.44 -0.05 -13.48
CA LYS A 115 0.40 1.09 -13.13
C LYS A 115 1.29 1.40 -14.32
N ALA A 116 0.87 2.40 -15.07
CA ALA A 116 1.53 2.73 -16.30
C ALA A 116 2.85 3.45 -15.97
N ALA A 117 3.95 3.01 -16.57
CA ALA A 117 5.28 3.54 -16.29
C ALA A 117 5.43 5.04 -16.64
N ASP A 118 4.45 5.63 -17.32
CA ASP A 118 4.35 7.03 -17.72
C ASP A 118 3.48 7.88 -16.77
N ASP A 119 2.80 7.30 -15.78
CA ASP A 119 2.00 8.03 -14.79
C ASP A 119 2.86 8.35 -13.55
N LEU A 120 3.18 9.64 -13.37
CA LEU A 120 4.01 10.14 -12.26
C LEU A 120 3.47 9.78 -10.87
N VAL A 121 2.13 9.74 -10.72
CA VAL A 121 1.51 9.35 -9.45
C VAL A 121 1.67 7.85 -9.23
N ASP A 122 1.58 7.02 -10.27
CA ASP A 122 1.81 5.58 -10.15
C ASP A 122 3.27 5.27 -9.79
N GLN A 123 4.22 5.96 -10.43
CA GLN A 123 5.64 5.89 -10.09
C GLN A 123 5.90 6.27 -8.63
N GLY A 124 5.34 7.41 -8.18
CA GLY A 124 5.48 7.88 -6.81
C GLY A 124 4.97 6.87 -5.78
N ILE A 125 3.79 6.28 -6.04
CA ILE A 125 3.24 5.23 -5.17
C ILE A 125 4.14 3.99 -5.15
N VAL A 126 4.61 3.52 -6.31
CA VAL A 126 5.48 2.31 -6.39
C VAL A 126 6.80 2.56 -5.67
N HIS A 127 7.43 3.71 -5.91
CA HIS A 127 8.70 4.06 -5.28
C HIS A 127 8.57 4.14 -3.76
N ALA A 128 7.56 4.87 -3.25
CA ALA A 128 7.33 5.00 -1.82
C ALA A 128 6.99 3.65 -1.16
N ALA A 129 6.18 2.82 -1.82
CA ALA A 129 5.87 1.46 -1.37
C ALA A 129 7.13 0.58 -1.28
N LEU A 130 7.96 0.58 -2.33
CA LEU A 130 9.19 -0.21 -2.37
C LEU A 130 10.17 0.23 -1.29
N HIS A 131 10.39 1.53 -1.13
CA HIS A 131 11.30 2.06 -0.11
C HIS A 131 10.84 1.72 1.30
N THR A 132 9.55 1.90 1.59
CA THR A 132 8.95 1.51 2.88
C THR A 132 9.18 0.03 3.16
N LEU A 133 8.90 -0.84 2.16
CA LEU A 133 9.07 -2.28 2.30
C LEU A 133 10.54 -2.68 2.50
N VAL A 134 11.48 -2.11 1.74
CA VAL A 134 12.91 -2.43 1.86
C VAL A 134 13.47 -2.03 3.23
N LEU A 135 13.11 -0.85 3.73
CA LEU A 135 13.55 -0.39 5.04
C LEU A 135 12.98 -1.28 6.15
N PHE A 136 11.69 -1.63 6.06
CA PHE A 136 11.07 -2.57 6.99
C PHE A 136 11.79 -3.92 6.99
N MET A 137 11.97 -4.53 5.81
CA MET A 137 12.63 -5.83 5.65
C MET A 137 14.07 -5.87 6.15
N ARG A 138 14.82 -4.77 6.09
CA ARG A 138 16.19 -4.68 6.63
C ARG A 138 16.24 -4.74 8.15
N ALA A 139 15.19 -4.25 8.79
CA ALA A 139 15.03 -4.27 10.23
C ALA A 139 14.45 -5.59 10.72
N THR A 140 13.66 -6.27 9.91
CA THR A 140 13.10 -7.56 10.27
C THR A 140 14.18 -8.66 10.17
N PRO A 141 14.42 -9.46 11.23
CA PRO A 141 15.35 -10.58 11.19
C PRO A 141 15.01 -11.68 10.16
N LEU A 142 13.81 -11.65 9.58
CA LEU A 142 13.31 -12.65 8.61
C LEU A 142 14.20 -12.85 7.37
N LEU A 143 15.09 -11.90 7.05
CA LEU A 143 16.06 -12.04 5.96
C LEU A 143 17.49 -12.39 6.42
N ARG A 144 17.73 -12.62 7.71
CA ARG A 144 19.09 -12.88 8.24
C ARG A 144 19.47 -14.36 8.38
N HIS A 145 18.56 -15.32 8.24
CA HIS A 145 18.92 -16.74 8.25
C HIS A 145 18.00 -17.62 7.37
N PRO A 146 18.44 -17.98 6.14
CA PRO A 146 17.82 -19.05 5.36
C PRO A 146 18.18 -20.47 5.85
N GLU A 147 19.06 -20.63 6.84
CA GLU A 147 19.65 -21.94 7.18
C GLU A 147 19.01 -22.68 8.37
N GLN A 148 17.76 -22.37 8.71
CA GLN A 148 17.05 -23.12 9.76
C GLN A 148 15.62 -23.47 9.36
N TYR A 149 15.48 -24.25 8.29
CA TYR A 149 14.38 -25.20 8.08
C TYR A 149 14.88 -26.43 7.35
#